data_AF-A0A7S1JTI2-F1
#
_entry.id   AF-A0A7S1JTI2-F1
#
_cell.length_a   1.000
_cell.length_b   1.000
_cell.length_c   1.000
_cell.angle_alpha   90.00
_cell.angle_beta   90.00
_cell.angle_gamma   90.00
#
_symmetry.space_group_name_H-M   'P 1'
#
loop_
_entity.id
_entity.type
_entity.pdbx_description
1 polymer ?
#
loop_
_entity_poly.entity_id
_entity_poly.type
_entity_poly.pdbx_seq_one_letter_code
_entity_poly.pdbx_strand_id
1 'polypeptide(L)'
;KTIEQRPTCMTNCFVRVHKHDSEALLYPRMTSEGAKTIEQRSATSDAHADVTFFSSWFCPYAQRAWIALEEKGVAYKYVEINPYEIGADGDTKRALSLELVIAQQK
;
A
#
# COMPACT_ATOMS: atom_id res chain seq x y z
N LYS A 1 31.56 -0.76 -21.96
CA LYS A 1 31.31 -0.36 -20.55
C LYS A 1 29.89 0.17 -20.49
N THR A 2 28.94 -0.72 -20.30
CA THR A 2 27.51 -0.38 -20.33
C THR A 2 27.10 0.06 -18.94
N ILE A 3 26.71 1.33 -18.80
CA ILE A 3 26.17 1.88 -17.56
C ILE A 3 24.68 1.62 -17.59
N GLU A 4 24.23 0.70 -16.76
CA GLU A 4 22.83 0.38 -16.52
C GLU A 4 22.19 1.53 -15.73
N GLN A 5 21.41 2.36 -16.41
CA GLN A 5 20.66 3.44 -15.77
C GLN A 5 19.36 2.88 -15.19
N ARG A 6 19.32 2.72 -13.86
CA ARG A 6 18.10 2.49 -13.10
C ARG A 6 17.19 3.73 -13.20
N PRO A 7 15.92 3.61 -13.63
CA PRO A 7 15.03 4.76 -13.73
C PRO A 7 14.58 5.19 -12.32
N THR A 8 15.09 6.35 -11.89
CA THR A 8 14.62 7.11 -10.74
C THR A 8 13.60 8.14 -11.22
N CYS A 9 12.31 7.80 -11.27
CA CYS A 9 11.27 8.84 -11.39
C CYS A 9 9.91 8.34 -10.90
N MET A 10 9.67 8.51 -9.60
CA MET A 10 8.41 8.24 -8.90
C MET A 10 7.52 9.50 -8.87
N THR A 11 7.23 10.15 -10.00
CA THR A 11 6.54 11.47 -9.89
C THR A 11 5.42 11.79 -10.87
N ASN A 12 4.87 10.86 -11.66
CA ASN A 12 3.56 11.11 -12.26
C ASN A 12 2.86 9.83 -12.75
N CYS A 13 2.08 9.20 -11.87
CA CYS A 13 1.09 8.21 -12.27
C CYS A 13 -0.28 8.89 -12.38
N PHE A 14 -0.67 9.22 -13.61
CA PHE A 14 -2.02 9.64 -13.94
C PHE A 14 -2.95 8.43 -13.79
N VAL A 15 -3.86 8.43 -12.80
CA VAL A 15 -4.79 7.31 -12.57
C VAL A 15 -6.04 7.51 -13.43
N ARG A 16 -6.35 6.56 -14.32
CA ARG A 16 -7.63 6.49 -15.03
C ARG A 16 -8.56 5.58 -14.23
N VAL A 17 -9.59 6.15 -13.60
CA VAL A 17 -10.57 5.39 -12.79
C VAL A 17 -11.74 4.96 -13.68
N HIS A 18 -12.05 3.65 -13.72
CA HIS A 18 -13.28 3.11 -14.30
C HIS A 18 -14.37 3.05 -13.22
N LYS A 19 -15.57 3.53 -13.56
CA LYS A 19 -16.66 3.95 -12.65
C LYS A 19 -17.49 2.81 -12.03
N HIS A 20 -16.94 1.62 -11.75
CA HIS A 20 -17.79 0.46 -11.40
C HIS A 20 -17.45 -0.30 -10.11
N ASP A 21 -16.63 0.24 -9.21
CA ASP A 21 -16.40 -0.35 -7.87
C ASP A 21 -16.72 0.68 -6.78
N SER A 22 -17.87 0.52 -6.12
CA SER A 22 -18.35 1.41 -5.06
C SER A 22 -17.55 1.34 -3.74
N GLU A 23 -16.58 0.43 -3.62
CA GLU A 23 -15.59 0.40 -2.53
C GLU A 23 -14.28 1.14 -2.86
N ALA A 24 -14.06 1.53 -4.13
CA ALA A 24 -12.74 1.92 -4.64
C ALA A 24 -12.55 3.44 -4.90
N LEU A 25 -13.44 4.30 -4.39
CA LEU A 25 -13.51 5.69 -4.88
C LEU A 25 -12.60 6.69 -4.16
N LEU A 26 -11.81 6.25 -3.17
CA LEU A 26 -10.99 7.17 -2.39
C LEU A 26 -9.49 6.93 -2.46
N TYR A 27 -9.11 5.66 -2.46
CA TYR A 27 -7.75 5.17 -2.70
C TYR A 27 -7.90 3.84 -3.44
N PRO A 28 -8.06 3.86 -4.77
CA PRO A 28 -8.12 2.63 -5.54
C PRO A 28 -6.88 1.79 -5.23
N ARG A 29 -7.02 0.47 -5.22
CA ARG A 29 -5.89 -0.45 -5.01
C ARG A 29 -4.71 0.01 -5.88
N MET A 30 -3.50 0.02 -5.30
CA MET A 30 -2.28 0.33 -6.05
C MET A 30 -2.27 -0.46 -7.36
N THR A 31 -2.00 0.19 -8.49
CA THR A 31 -2.03 -0.42 -9.83
C THR A 31 -0.66 -0.54 -10.50
N SER A 32 0.39 0.03 -9.89
CA SER A 32 1.75 0.09 -10.42
C SER A 32 2.61 -1.11 -9.98
N GLU A 33 3.91 -1.08 -10.26
CA GLU A 33 4.86 -2.10 -9.77
C GLU A 33 4.76 -2.34 -8.25
N GLY A 34 4.42 -1.31 -7.47
CA GLY A 34 4.17 -1.46 -6.04
C GLY A 34 3.04 -2.45 -5.72
N ALA A 35 2.05 -2.61 -6.61
CA ALA A 35 0.97 -3.59 -6.46
C ALA A 35 1.50 -5.02 -6.49
N LYS A 36 2.47 -5.31 -7.37
CA LYS A 36 3.11 -6.63 -7.47
C LYS A 36 3.92 -6.92 -6.22
N THR A 37 4.67 -5.94 -5.73
CA THR A 37 5.41 -6.07 -4.47
C THR A 37 4.46 -6.32 -3.30
N ILE A 38 3.33 -5.60 -3.21
CA ILE A 38 2.30 -5.84 -2.20
C ILE A 38 1.76 -7.26 -2.32
N GLU A 39 1.38 -7.71 -3.51
CA GLU A 39 0.84 -9.05 -3.74
C GLU A 39 1.84 -10.14 -3.34
N GLN A 40 3.10 -10.00 -3.77
CA GLN A 40 4.17 -10.91 -3.41
C GLN A 40 4.39 -10.94 -1.89
N ARG A 41 4.51 -9.78 -1.23
CA ARG A 41 4.78 -9.68 0.22
C ARG A 41 3.55 -9.98 1.09
N SER A 42 2.35 -9.97 0.54
CA SER A 42 1.11 -10.35 1.24
C SER A 42 0.83 -11.84 1.13
N ALA A 43 1.14 -12.45 -0.01
CA ALA A 43 0.96 -13.89 -0.25
C ALA A 43 2.08 -14.74 0.36
N THR A 44 3.28 -14.19 0.44
CA THR A 44 4.42 -14.90 1.00
C THR A 44 4.30 -14.93 2.52
N SER A 45 3.83 -16.05 3.06
CA SER A 45 4.12 -16.44 4.44
C SER A 45 5.55 -16.96 4.46
N ASP A 46 6.51 -16.06 4.28
CA ASP A 46 7.91 -16.39 4.50
C ASP A 46 7.97 -16.94 5.92
N ALA A 47 8.24 -18.24 6.07
CA ALA A 47 8.28 -18.89 7.38
C ALA A 47 9.32 -18.26 8.33
N HIS A 48 10.11 -17.31 7.81
CA HIS A 48 11.13 -16.52 8.48
C HIS A 48 10.81 -15.01 8.56
N ALA A 49 9.65 -14.55 8.10
CA ALA A 49 9.24 -13.15 8.25
C ALA A 49 8.79 -12.88 9.70
N ASP A 50 9.73 -12.45 10.54
CA ASP A 50 9.49 -12.04 11.93
C ASP A 50 8.81 -10.64 12.01
N VAL A 51 8.74 -9.94 10.88
CA VAL A 51 8.21 -8.57 10.79
C VAL A 51 6.88 -8.56 10.05
N THR A 52 5.84 -8.00 10.68
CA THR A 52 4.59 -7.64 9.99
C THR A 52 4.57 -6.13 9.76
N PHE A 53 4.44 -5.74 8.49
CA PHE A 53 4.42 -4.35 8.08
C PHE A 53 2.99 -3.89 7.78
N PHE A 54 2.37 -3.26 8.77
CA PHE A 54 1.07 -2.61 8.64
C PHE A 54 1.24 -1.27 7.93
N SER A 55 0.63 -1.11 6.76
CA SER A 55 0.86 0.04 5.91
C SER A 55 -0.38 0.41 5.09
N SER A 56 -0.46 1.68 4.70
CA SER A 56 -1.36 2.14 3.65
C SER A 56 -0.51 2.54 2.45
N TRP A 57 -0.79 2.03 1.26
CA TRP A 57 0.05 2.26 0.08
C TRP A 57 0.23 3.75 -0.28
N PHE A 58 -0.76 4.58 0.07
CA PHE A 58 -0.78 6.02 -0.19
C PHE A 58 -0.06 6.86 0.89
N CYS A 59 0.38 6.26 2.00
CA CYS A 59 1.00 6.99 3.10
C CYS A 59 2.47 7.31 2.80
N PRO A 60 2.87 8.60 2.72
CA PRO A 60 4.25 8.97 2.39
C PRO A 60 5.25 8.58 3.50
N TYR A 61 4.80 8.40 4.74
CA TYR A 61 5.65 7.94 5.84
C TYR A 61 5.88 6.44 5.76
N ALA A 62 4.82 5.67 5.50
CA ALA A 62 4.92 4.22 5.32
C ALA A 62 5.78 3.87 4.11
N GLN A 63 5.67 4.62 3.00
CA GLN A 63 6.53 4.44 1.83
C GLN A 63 8.03 4.54 2.15
N ARG A 64 8.44 5.41 3.09
CA ARG A 64 9.86 5.49 3.51
C ARG A 64 10.33 4.23 4.22
N ALA A 65 9.50 3.71 5.14
CA ALA A 65 9.78 2.46 5.82
C ALA A 65 9.79 1.28 4.83
N TRP A 66 8.86 1.28 3.87
CA TRP A 66 8.76 0.26 2.84
C TRP A 66 10.01 0.21 1.96
N ILE A 67 10.48 1.36 1.46
CA ILE A 67 11.73 1.45 0.70
C ILE A 67 12.90 0.91 1.52
N ALA A 68 12.98 1.23 2.82
CA ALA A 68 14.05 0.72 3.68
C ALA A 68 13.98 -0.80 3.89
N LEU A 69 12.79 -1.38 3.97
CA LEU A 69 12.59 -2.84 4.09
C LEU A 69 13.04 -3.55 2.81
N GLU A 70 12.67 -3.02 1.64
CA GLU A 70 13.07 -3.57 0.34
C GLU A 70 14.59 -3.43 0.10
N GLU A 71 15.17 -2.25 0.32
CA GLU A 71 16.61 -2.01 0.10
C GLU A 71 17.50 -2.83 1.05
N LYS A 72 17.03 -3.11 2.28
CA LYS A 72 17.76 -3.96 3.23
C LYS A 72 17.49 -5.45 3.05
N GLY A 73 16.57 -5.83 2.17
CA GLY A 73 16.18 -7.23 1.96
C GLY A 73 15.61 -7.90 3.22
N VAL A 74 14.95 -7.13 4.09
CA VAL A 74 14.31 -7.68 5.29
C VAL A 74 13.06 -8.45 4.87
N ALA A 75 12.90 -9.69 5.35
CA ALA A 75 11.67 -10.45 5.13
C ALA A 75 10.54 -9.87 5.99
N TYR A 76 9.41 -9.53 5.37
CA TYR A 76 8.25 -9.01 6.07
C TYR A 76 6.95 -9.43 5.37
N LYS A 77 5.88 -9.55 6.16
CA LYS A 77 4.51 -9.71 5.67
C LYS A 77 3.85 -8.34 5.51
N TYR A 78 3.37 -8.01 4.33
CA TYR A 78 2.62 -6.78 4.10
C TYR A 78 1.15 -6.94 4.52
N VAL A 79 0.63 -5.98 5.28
CA VAL A 79 -0.80 -5.91 5.65
C VAL A 79 -1.32 -4.51 5.33
N GLU A 80 -2.29 -4.44 4.41
CA GLU A 80 -2.91 -3.18 4.02
C GLU A 80 -3.89 -2.71 5.11
N ILE A 81 -3.72 -1.49 5.60
CA ILE A 81 -4.60 -0.84 6.57
C ILE A 81 -5.19 0.40 5.90
N ASN A 82 -6.52 0.50 5.83
CA ASN A 82 -7.19 1.70 5.34
C ASN A 82 -7.82 2.44 6.53
N PRO A 83 -7.27 3.60 6.94
CA PRO A 83 -7.78 4.37 8.07
C PRO A 83 -9.01 5.22 7.76
N TYR A 84 -9.54 5.18 6.53
CA TYR A 84 -10.67 6.01 6.11
C TYR A 84 -11.87 5.18 5.67
N GLU A 85 -13.06 5.68 6.00
CA GLU A 85 -14.33 5.25 5.42
C GLU A 85 -14.87 6.35 4.49
N ILE A 86 -15.63 5.90 3.49
CA ILE A 86 -16.36 6.78 2.58
C ILE A 86 -17.78 6.93 3.13
N GLY A 87 -18.25 8.17 3.27
CA GLY A 87 -19.63 8.47 3.63
C GLY A 87 -20.63 7.95 2.60
N ALA A 88 -21.91 7.86 2.98
CA ALA A 88 -22.97 7.37 2.08
C ALA A 88 -23.13 8.22 0.81
N ASP A 89 -22.62 9.44 0.81
CA ASP A 89 -22.54 10.40 -0.29
C ASP A 89 -21.43 10.08 -1.30
N GLY A 90 -20.51 9.17 -0.99
CA GLY A 90 -19.44 8.74 -1.90
C GLY A 90 -18.21 9.67 -1.94
N ASP A 91 -18.34 10.90 -1.43
CA ASP A 91 -17.28 11.93 -1.49
C ASP A 91 -16.68 12.25 -0.12
N THR A 92 -17.46 12.14 0.96
CA THR A 92 -16.97 12.48 2.30
C THR A 92 -15.98 11.43 2.82
N LYS A 93 -14.74 11.86 3.11
CA LYS A 93 -13.73 11.05 3.83
C LYS A 93 -13.90 11.23 5.33
N ARG A 94 -14.07 10.14 6.08
CA ARG A 94 -14.02 10.19 7.55
C ARG A 94 -12.93 9.25 8.04
N ALA A 95 -12.17 9.71 9.04
CA ALA A 95 -11.23 8.83 9.72
C ALA A 95 -12.02 7.77 10.48
N LEU A 96 -11.63 6.51 10.32
CA LEU A 96 -12.10 5.43 11.15
C LEU A 96 -11.72 5.68 12.61
N SER A 97 -12.54 5.16 13.53
CA SER A 97 -12.16 5.15 14.94
C SER A 97 -10.93 4.27 15.15
N LEU A 98 -10.16 4.56 16.20
CA LEU A 98 -8.95 3.81 16.52
C LEU A 98 -9.24 2.31 16.68
N GLU A 99 -10.37 1.97 17.30
CA GLU A 99 -10.83 0.58 17.46
C GLU A 99 -11.01 -0.14 16.12
N LEU A 100 -11.61 0.55 15.13
CA LEU A 100 -11.82 -0.02 13.80
C LEU A 100 -10.51 -0.18 13.02
N VAL A 101 -9.56 0.75 13.19
CA VAL A 101 -8.23 0.64 12.59
C VAL A 101 -7.44 -0.52 13.23
N ILE A 102 -7.52 -0.69 14.55
CA ILE A 102 -6.88 -1.81 15.25
C ILE A 102 -7.50 -3.15 14.84
N ALA A 103 -8.80 -3.20 14.59
CA ALA A 103 -9.47 -4.42 14.13
C ALA A 103 -8.93 -4.93 12.79
N GLN A 104 -8.40 -4.06 11.93
CA GLN A 104 -7.77 -4.43 10.65
C GLN A 104 -6.39 -5.08 10.82
N GLN A 105 -5.80 -5.07 12.02
CA GLN A 105 -4.46 -5.62 12.31
C GLN A 105 -4.47 -7.12 12.67
N LYS A 106 -5.63 -7.77 12.69
CA LYS A 106 -5.82 -9.19 13.04
C LYS A 106 -5.71 -10.10 11.82
#